data_AF-A0A5E4WP06-F1
#
_entry.id   AF-A0A5E4WP06-F1
#
_cell.length_a   1.000
_cell.length_b   1.000
_cell.length_c   1.000
_cell.angle_alpha   90.00
_cell.angle_beta   90.00
_cell.angle_gamma   90.00
#
_symmetry.space_group_name_H-M   'P 1'
#
loop_
_entity.id
_entity.type
_entity.pdbx_description
1 polymer ?
#
loop_
_entity_poly.entity_id
_entity_poly.type
_entity_poly.pdbx_seq_one_letter_code
_entity_poly.pdbx_strand_id
1 'polypeptide(L)' 'MERLFRSLKTEWVPNTGYMTAPQAHRDISHYLMQRYNWIRPHQFNDGLAPAVAEEKLNAVSGVS' A
#
# COMPACT_ATOMS: atom_id res chain seq x y z
N MET A 1 2.05 -1.75 14.60
CA MET A 1 2.42 -0.83 13.50
C MET A 1 2.65 -1.60 12.22
N GLU A 2 1.93 -1.19 11.17
CA GLU A 2 2.15 -1.73 9.84
C GLU A 2 3.57 -1.42 9.36
N ARG A 3 4.24 -2.40 8.74
CA ARG A 3 5.60 -2.23 8.23
C ARG A 3 5.57 -2.35 6.71
N LEU A 4 5.30 -1.25 6.01
CA LEU A 4 5.23 -1.17 4.54
C LEU A 4 6.37 -1.96 3.87
N PHE A 5 7.62 -1.60 4.17
CA PHE A 5 8.79 -2.21 3.52
C PHE A 5 8.98 -3.69 3.87
N ARG A 6 8.60 -4.12 5.07
CA ARG A 6 8.65 -5.55 5.44
C ARG A 6 7.69 -6.34 4.55
N SER A 7 6.46 -5.85 4.48
CA SER A 7 5.34 -6.45 3.75
C SER A 7 5.63 -6.54 2.26
N LEU A 8 6.06 -5.42 1.66
CA LEU A 8 6.47 -5.35 0.26
C LEU A 8 7.54 -6.42 -0.05
N LYS A 9 8.57 -6.52 0.79
CA LYS A 9 9.67 -7.49 0.59
C LYS A 9 9.23 -8.95 0.74
N THR A 10 8.32 -9.25 1.66
CA THR A 10 7.94 -10.65 1.95
C THR A 10 6.75 -11.15 1.14
N GLU A 11 5.87 -10.26 0.69
CA GLU A 11 4.60 -10.65 0.07
C GLU A 11 4.56 -10.37 -1.44
N TRP A 12 5.39 -9.45 -1.95
CA TRP A 12 5.27 -8.97 -3.33
C TRP A 12 6.56 -9.07 -4.14
N VAL A 13 7.68 -8.63 -3.56
CA VAL A 13 8.98 -8.65 -4.26
C VAL A 13 9.41 -10.09 -4.51
N PRO A 14 9.77 -10.47 -5.75
CA PRO A 14 10.27 -11.80 -6.04
C PRO A 14 11.55 -12.10 -5.25
N ASN A 15 11.70 -13.34 -4.76
CA ASN A 15 12.91 -13.76 -4.03
C ASN A 15 14.19 -13.66 -4.89
N THR A 16 14.06 -13.77 -6.21
CA THR A 16 15.15 -13.60 -7.18
C THR A 16 15.45 -12.13 -7.50
N GLY A 17 14.67 -11.20 -6.96
CA GLY A 17 14.68 -9.79 -7.33
C GLY A 17 14.12 -9.52 -8.73
N TYR A 18 14.21 -8.25 -9.15
CA TYR A 18 13.81 -7.79 -10.47
C TYR A 18 15.02 -7.75 -11.41
N MET A 19 14.80 -8.11 -12.68
CA MET A 19 15.89 -8.13 -13.68
C MET A 19 16.25 -6.72 -14.19
N THR A 20 15.29 -5.79 -14.13
CA THR A 20 15.48 -4.42 -14.62
C THR A 20 14.76 -3.41 -13.73
N ALA A 21 15.26 -2.18 -13.71
CA ALA A 21 14.63 -1.08 -12.98
C ALA A 21 13.20 -0.76 -13.48
N PRO A 22 12.88 -0.76 -14.79
CA PRO A 22 11.51 -0.57 -15.27
C PRO A 22 10.54 -1.64 -14.77
N GLN A 23 10.97 -2.90 -14.69
CA GLN A 23 10.15 -3.97 -14.13
C GLN A 23 9.86 -3.71 -12.65
N ALA A 24 10.90 -3.38 -11.86
CA ALA A 24 10.76 -3.05 -10.45
C ALA A 24 9.82 -1.85 -10.24
N HIS A 25 9.99 -0.79 -11.03
CA HIS A 25 9.14 0.39 -10.96
C HIS A 25 7.68 0.06 -11.22
N ARG A 26 7.37 -0.67 -12.30
CA ARG A 26 5.98 -1.04 -12.63
C ARG A 26 5.35 -1.86 -11.51
N ASP A 27 6.07 -2.88 -11.03
CA ASP A 27 5.51 -3.84 -10.07
C ASP A 27 5.35 -3.23 -8.67
N ILE A 28 6.35 -2.49 -8.18
CA ILE A 28 6.25 -1.77 -6.90
C ILE A 28 5.18 -0.68 -6.96
N SER A 29 5.08 0.06 -8.07
CA SER A 29 4.01 1.06 -8.24
C SER A 29 2.64 0.41 -8.20
N HIS A 30 2.48 -0.74 -8.87
CA HIS A 30 1.23 -1.49 -8.84
C HIS A 30 0.89 -1.97 -7.43
N TYR A 31 1.86 -2.53 -6.69
CA TYR A 31 1.65 -2.91 -5.30
C TYR A 31 1.16 -1.75 -4.44
N LEU A 32 1.82 -0.59 -4.51
CA LEU A 32 1.46 0.57 -3.70
C LEU A 32 0.07 1.11 -4.08
N MET A 33 -0.15 1.33 -5.38
CA MET A 33 -1.34 2.04 -5.88
C MET A 33 -2.59 1.17 -5.95
N GLN A 34 -2.47 -0.15 -6.06
CA GLN A 34 -3.64 -1.04 -6.23
C GLN A 34 -3.87 -1.89 -4.99
N ARG A 35 -2.81 -2.41 -4.37
CA ARG A 35 -2.94 -3.38 -3.27
C ARG A 35 -2.85 -2.70 -1.91
N TYR A 36 -1.73 -2.03 -1.63
CA TYR A 36 -1.46 -1.46 -0.32
C TYR A 36 -2.44 -0.34 0.03
N ASN A 37 -2.61 0.65 -0.84
CA ASN A 37 -3.45 1.81 -0.53
C ASN A 37 -4.96 1.51 -0.49
N TRP A 38 -5.44 0.53 -1.24
CA TRP A 38 -6.90 0.33 -1.44
C TRP A 38 -7.46 -0.96 -0.87
N ILE A 39 -6.64 -2.00 -0.69
CA ILE A 39 -7.15 -3.34 -0.34
C ILE A 39 -6.57 -3.86 0.97
N ARG A 40 -5.34 -3.49 1.31
CA ARG A 40 -4.68 -4.05 2.50
C ARG A 40 -5.36 -3.52 3.77
N PRO A 41 -5.76 -4.39 4.71
CA PRO A 41 -6.33 -3.95 5.98
C PRO A 41 -5.21 -3.48 6.93
N HIS A 42 -5.39 -2.32 7.56
CA HIS A 42 -4.41 -1.77 8.51
C HIS A 42 -4.92 -1.78 9.94
N GLN A 43 -4.15 -2.34 10.86
CA GLN A 43 -4.54 -2.44 12.28
C GLN A 43 -4.79 -1.05 12.92
N PHE A 44 -4.02 -0.03 12.53
CA PHE A 44 -4.21 1.33 13.03
C PHE A 44 -5.40 2.08 12.43
N ASN A 45 -5.95 1.57 11.34
CA ASN A 45 -7.11 2.15 10.67
C ASN A 45 -8.35 1.28 10.90
N ASP A 46 -8.42 0.58 12.04
CA ASP A 46 -9.51 -0.35 12.37
C ASP A 46 -9.77 -1.42 11.29
N GLY A 47 -8.69 -1.88 10.64
CA GLY A 47 -8.76 -2.86 9.56
C GLY A 47 -9.10 -2.27 8.18
N LEU A 48 -9.26 -0.95 8.07
CA LEU A 48 -9.49 -0.27 6.78
C LEU A 48 -8.19 -0.12 5.99
N ALA A 49 -8.32 -0.04 4.68
CA ALA A 49 -7.21 0.34 3.81
C ALA A 49 -6.85 1.83 3.98
N PRO A 50 -5.60 2.24 3.70
CA PRO A 50 -5.14 3.60 3.92
C PRO A 50 -6.00 4.65 3.22
N ALA A 51 -6.31 4.45 1.93
CA ALA A 51 -7.13 5.40 1.16
C ALA A 51 -8.55 5.51 1.72
N VAL A 52 -9.13 4.39 2.18
CA VAL A 52 -10.48 4.38 2.78
C VAL A 52 -10.49 5.11 4.12
N ALA A 53 -9.45 4.93 4.93
CA ALA A 53 -9.31 5.64 6.20
C ALA A 53 -9.12 7.14 5.99
N GLU A 54 -8.32 7.54 5.00
CA GLU A 54 -8.10 8.93 4.62
C GLU A 54 -9.38 9.60 4.08
N GLU A 55 -10.14 8.91 3.21
CA GLU A 55 -11.41 9.43 2.69
C GLU A 55 -12.40 9.71 3.83
N LYS A 56 -12.51 8.80 4.80
CA LYS A 56 -13.35 9.00 6.00
C LYS A 56 -12.87 10.17 6.83
N LEU A 57 -11.55 10.31 7.00
CA LEU A 57 -10.95 11.43 7.73
C LEU A 57 -11.21 12.77 7.02
N ASN A 58 -11.14 12.81 5.69
CA ASN A 58 -11.40 14.02 4.90
C ASN A 58 -12.89 14.42 4.95
N ALA A 59 -13.79 13.43 4.89
CA ALA A 59 -15.23 13.68 5.01
C ALA A 59 -15.60 14.33 6.35
N VAL A 60 -14.88 14.01 7.45
CA VAL A 60 -15.12 14.63 8.76
C VAL A 60 -14.34 15.94 8.97
N SER A 61 -13.26 16.17 8.22
CA SER A 61 -12.44 17.38 8.36
C SER A 61 -12.97 18.56 7.54
N GLY A 62 -13.90 18.33 6.61
CA GLY A 62 -14.47 19.38 5.75
C GLY A 62 -13.49 19.95 4.73
N VAL A 63 -12.34 19.30 4.54
CA VAL A 63 -11.36 19.63 3.49
C VAL A 63 -11.81 18.94 2.21
N SER A 64 -12.25 19.73 1.23
CA SER A 64 -12.59 19.29 -0.13
C SER A 64 -11.55 19.77 -1.13
#